data_AF-A4GU87-F1
#
_entry.id   AF-A4GU87-F1
#
_cell.length_a   1.000
_cell.length_b   1.000
_cell.length_c   1.000
_cell.angle_alpha   90.00
_cell.angle_beta   90.00
_cell.angle_gamma   90.00
#
_symmetry.space_group_name_H-M   'P 1'
#
loop_
_entity.id
_entity.type
_entity.pdbx_description
1 polymer ?
#
loop_
_entity_poly.entity_id
_entity_poly.type
_entity_poly.pdbx_seq_one_letter_code
_entity_poly.pdbx_strand_id
1 'polypeptide(L)' 'FTFGHASFALLFFFGHIWHGARTLFRDVFAGIDPDLDAQVEFGAFQKLGDPTTRRQVV' A
#
# COMPACT_ATOMS: atom_id res chain seq x y z
N PHE A 1 -25.59 9.74 25.27
CA PHE A 1 -24.72 8.55 25.21
C PHE A 1 -24.57 8.05 23.77
N THR A 2 -25.60 7.48 23.14
CA THR A 2 -25.53 6.76 21.84
C THR A 2 -25.03 7.59 20.65
N PHE A 3 -25.68 8.71 20.33
CA PHE A 3 -25.31 9.52 19.15
C PHE A 3 -23.84 9.95 19.16
N GLY A 4 -23.36 10.48 20.29
CA GLY A 4 -21.96 10.91 20.42
C GLY A 4 -20.97 9.75 20.21
N HIS A 5 -21.20 8.60 20.84
CA HIS A 5 -20.30 7.45 20.69
C HIS A 5 -20.31 6.88 19.26
N ALA A 6 -21.47 6.81 18.61
CA ALA A 6 -21.56 6.35 17.22
C ALA A 6 -20.78 7.28 16.28
N SER A 7 -20.92 8.60 16.44
CA SER A 7 -20.18 9.59 15.65
C SER A 7 -18.68 9.52 15.89
N PHE A 8 -18.24 9.45 17.16
CA PHE A 8 -16.81 9.37 17.47
C PHE A 8 -16.18 8.05 17.04
N ALA A 9 -16.87 6.92 17.17
CA ALA A 9 -16.38 5.64 16.67
C ALA A 9 -16.10 5.68 15.16
N LEU A 10 -17.00 6.32 14.38
CA LEU A 10 -16.78 6.53 12.96
C LEU A 10 -15.56 7.41 12.68
N LEU A 11 -15.36 8.49 13.43
CA LEU A 11 -14.18 9.35 13.29
C LEU A 11 -12.89 8.60 13.64
N PHE A 12 -12.88 7.82 14.72
CA PHE A 12 -11.72 7.03 15.12
C PHE A 12 -11.41 5.92 14.13
N PHE A 13 -12.42 5.33 13.48
CA PHE A 13 -12.21 4.37 12.41
C PHE A 13 -11.40 5.00 11.25
N PHE A 14 -11.77 6.20 10.79
CA PHE A 14 -10.98 6.90 9.77
C PHE A 14 -9.57 7.24 10.26
N GLY A 15 -9.42 7.66 11.52
CA GLY A 15 -8.10 7.89 12.12
C GLY A 15 -7.24 6.63 12.13
N HIS A 16 -7.81 5.47 12.46
CA HIS A 16 -7.12 4.20 12.45
C HIS A 16 -6.62 3.82 11.05
N ILE A 17 -7.48 3.93 10.03
CA ILE A 17 -7.10 3.64 8.63
C ILE A 17 -6.00 4.60 8.17
N TRP A 18 -6.14 5.89 8.42
CA TRP A 18 -5.15 6.91 8.06
C TRP A 18 -3.78 6.64 8.69
N HIS A 19 -3.73 6.46 10.01
CA HIS A 19 -2.47 6.25 10.72
C HIS A 19 -1.85 4.87 10.40
N GLY A 20 -2.68 3.85 10.23
CA GLY A 20 -2.23 2.52 9.80
C GLY A 20 -1.57 2.57 8.42
N ALA A 21 -2.22 3.19 7.44
CA ALA A 21 -1.66 3.36 6.10
C ALA A 21 -0.35 4.17 6.12
N ARG A 22 -0.31 5.30 6.85
CA ARG A 22 0.91 6.11 6.99
C ARG A 22 2.07 5.36 7.65
N THR A 23 1.77 4.44 8.55
CA THR A 23 2.79 3.63 9.24
C THR A 23 3.36 2.57 8.28
N LEU A 24 2.51 1.85 7.56
CA LEU A 24 2.93 0.76 6.68
C LEU A 24 3.57 1.25 5.38
N PHE A 25 3.02 2.31 4.78
CA PHE A 25 3.46 2.87 3.49
C PHE A 25 4.28 4.16 3.69
N ARG A 26 5.09 4.20 4.75
CA ARG A 26 5.90 5.37 5.11
C ARG A 26 6.93 5.70 4.03
N ASP A 27 7.54 4.67 3.46
CA ASP A 27 8.57 4.71 2.43
C ASP A 27 8.10 5.42 1.15
N VAL A 28 6.86 5.17 0.74
CA VAL A 28 6.24 5.79 -0.45
C VAL A 28 5.37 7.00 -0.15
N PHE A 29 5.35 7.48 1.09
CA PHE A 29 4.43 8.55 1.52
C PHE A 29 4.66 9.88 0.77
N ALA A 30 5.90 10.14 0.36
CA ALA A 30 6.28 11.36 -0.39
C ALA A 30 6.30 11.15 -1.92
N GLY A 31 5.89 9.97 -2.40
CA GLY A 31 5.98 9.57 -3.81
C GLY A 31 6.60 8.18 -3.96
N ILE A 32 6.38 7.57 -5.13
CA ILE A 32 6.98 6.29 -5.52
C ILE A 32 8.36 6.49 -6.17
N ASP A 33 9.12 5.40 -6.28
CA ASP A 33 10.38 5.38 -7.04
C ASP A 33 10.13 5.74 -8.52
N PRO A 34 10.83 6.74 -9.09
CA PRO A 34 10.69 7.08 -10.51
C PRO A 34 11.12 5.96 -11.47
N ASP A 35 11.91 4.97 -11.03
CA ASP A 35 12.46 3.89 -11.88
C ASP A 35 11.68 2.55 -11.72
N LEU A 36 10.41 2.58 -11.29
CA LEU A 36 9.62 1.39 -10.93
C LEU A 36 9.10 0.55 -12.11
N ASP A 37 9.23 1.02 -13.35
CA ASP A 37 8.52 0.52 -14.53
C ASP A 37 8.56 -1.00 -14.74
N ALA A 38 9.73 -1.62 -14.67
CA ALA A 38 9.87 -3.06 -14.95
C ALA A 38 9.04 -3.94 -13.99
N GLN A 39 8.87 -3.53 -12.72
CA GLN A 39 8.18 -4.33 -11.70
C GLN A 39 6.65 -4.38 -11.89
N VAL A 40 6.09 -3.47 -12.69
CA VAL A 40 4.65 -3.39 -12.96
C VAL A 40 4.27 -3.92 -14.36
N GLU A 41 5.25 -4.29 -15.17
CA GLU A 41 5.02 -4.92 -16.48
C GLU A 41 4.37 -6.30 -16.35
N PHE A 42 3.37 -6.58 -17.20
CA PHE A 42 2.64 -7.84 -17.19
C PHE A 42 3.56 -9.03 -17.49
N GLY A 43 3.62 -9.99 -16.57
CA GLY A 43 4.32 -11.25 -16.77
C GLY A 43 5.85 -11.15 -16.76
N ALA A 44 6.43 -10.01 -16.38
CA ALA A 44 7.87 -9.82 -16.26
C ALA A 44 8.48 -10.66 -15.12
N PHE A 45 7.72 -10.88 -14.04
CA PHE A 45 8.13 -11.64 -12.86
C PHE A 45 7.13 -12.76 -12.57
N GLN A 46 7.61 -13.86 -11.99
CA GLN A 46 6.76 -14.97 -11.55
C GLN A 46 5.97 -14.60 -10.28
N LYS A 47 6.48 -13.67 -9.46
CA LYS A 47 5.85 -13.16 -8.25
C LYS A 47 5.91 -11.63 -8.22
N LEU A 48 4.76 -11.00 -7.97
CA LEU A 48 4.66 -9.53 -7.90
C LEU A 48 5.46 -8.97 -6.71
N GLY A 49 6.19 -7.89 -6.94
CA GLY A 49 7.01 -7.22 -5.93
C GLY A 49 8.28 -7.98 -5.53
N ASP A 50 8.69 -9.00 -6.30
CA ASP A 50 9.88 -9.81 -6.02
C ASP A 50 10.83 -9.85 -7.24
N PRO A 51 11.81 -8.92 -7.31
CA PRO A 51 12.75 -8.81 -8.42
C PRO A 51 13.61 -10.06 -8.66
N THR A 52 13.72 -10.96 -7.66
CA THR A 52 14.51 -12.19 -7.79
C THR A 52 13.82 -13.25 -8.64
N THR A 53 12.54 -13.04 -8.99
CA THR A 53 11.69 -14.00 -9.70
C THR A 53 11.48 -13.64 -11.18
N ARG A 54 12.42 -12.91 -11.79
CA ARG A 54 12.30 -12.49 -13.19
C ARG A 54 12.15 -13.71 -14.10
N ARG A 55 11.15 -13.69 -14.98
CA ARG A 55 10.88 -14.81 -15.88
C ARG A 55 12.04 -14.95 -16.88
N GLN A 56 12.65 -16.13 -16.94
CA GLN A 56 13.59 -16.45 -18.02
C GLN A 56 12.78 -16.74 -19.28
N VAL A 57 13.16 -16.11 -20.40
CA VAL A 57 12.67 -16.49 -21.71
C VAL A 57 13.38 -17.79 -22.07
N VAL A 58 12.62 -18.88 -22.15
CA VAL A 58 13.10 -20.17 -22.63
C VAL A 58 13.01 -20.18 -24.14
#